data_AF-A0A7S7SSI6-F1
#
_entry.id   AF-A0A7S7SSI6-F1
#
_cell.length_a   1.000
_cell.length_b   1.000
_cell.length_c   1.000
_cell.angle_alpha   90.00
_cell.angle_beta   90.00
_cell.angle_gamma   90.00
#
_symmetry.space_group_name_H-M   'P 1'
#
loop_
_entity.id
_entity.type
_entity.pdbx_description
1 polymer ?
#
loop_
_entity_poly.entity_id
_entity_poly.type
_entity_poly.pdbx_seq_one_letter_code
_entity_poly.pdbx_strand_id
1 'polypeptide(L)'
;MLLLAAGLAQAQAPQTTPPAAVNTDPARAQVVLPTPANPALPSIILIGDSTVRNGHDDGQGKGAQGQWGWGNPLAAYFDPAKVNVVNRAVGGLSSRTYVSSGHWERSLAFVKPGDIVLMQFGHNDAGPLNDDKRARGTIRGVGDEATEIDNMLTSKRETVHSYGWYLRKFIADIRAKGATPVVVSLIPRKAWNEDGPEQGKLRRNKGDYAGWAEQVARSEHAGFIDLNEMAARRYDEMGRAAVMQMFPATVPDERVHTNWAGAVLNAELVVAGLKSLGDARLASFLKPAEDVRPVVDARTVREEAPRDAGLPTLFLVGDSTVKSGGQNGAIGWGERIAPYFDTRKINVVNAAIGGRSSRTFFTEGRWERVLGQLKAGDFVVIQFGHNDGGRIGDPANKNRASGAGVGPGTVEDTRPDGSKEQVHSFGWYMARYVADAKAKGATVVIAAPIPHRDKWQQERDFANFADWGRQVAEAGGAHFMDLTLLVTEGYRAIGPGKVDTFFSDARTHTNLEGAEFNARRVVAGLKALPGNPLGSYFSDKGAGIQ
;
A
#
# COMPACT_ATOMS: atom_id res chain seq x y z
N MET A 1 -4.49 11.33 -67.77
CA MET A 1 -4.81 12.10 -66.55
C MET A 1 -5.90 11.31 -65.81
N LEU A 2 -5.51 10.31 -65.01
CA LEU A 2 -6.43 9.50 -64.19
C LEU A 2 -6.15 9.82 -62.73
N LEU A 3 -7.12 10.44 -62.04
CA LEU A 3 -7.14 10.55 -60.59
C LEU A 3 -7.57 9.21 -59.99
N LEU A 4 -6.74 8.61 -59.14
CA LEU A 4 -7.17 7.59 -58.18
C LEU A 4 -7.75 8.29 -56.94
N ALA A 5 -9.05 8.12 -56.70
CA ALA A 5 -9.66 8.37 -55.41
C ALA A 5 -9.64 7.07 -54.59
N ALA A 6 -8.77 7.00 -53.58
CA ALA A 6 -8.78 5.92 -52.60
C ALA A 6 -9.70 6.29 -51.43
N GLY A 7 -10.79 5.55 -51.26
CA GLY A 7 -11.67 5.66 -50.11
C GLY A 7 -10.99 5.15 -48.83
N LEU A 8 -10.96 5.98 -47.79
CA LEU A 8 -10.57 5.60 -46.44
C LEU A 8 -11.70 4.79 -45.80
N ALA A 9 -11.55 3.46 -45.75
CA ALA A 9 -12.35 2.62 -44.87
C ALA A 9 -11.79 2.72 -43.44
N GLN A 10 -12.57 3.32 -42.52
CA GLN A 10 -12.29 3.25 -41.08
C GLN A 10 -12.48 1.80 -40.60
N ALA A 11 -11.38 1.15 -40.22
CA ALA A 11 -11.44 -0.12 -39.52
C ALA A 11 -12.01 0.11 -38.10
N GLN A 12 -13.23 -0.37 -37.84
CA GLN A 12 -13.78 -0.48 -36.50
C GLN A 12 -12.96 -1.51 -35.71
N ALA A 13 -12.46 -1.11 -34.54
CA ALA A 13 -11.82 -2.02 -33.60
C ALA A 13 -12.82 -3.11 -33.15
N PRO A 14 -12.40 -4.37 -32.97
CA PRO A 14 -13.29 -5.43 -32.52
C PRO A 14 -13.81 -5.12 -31.12
N GLN A 15 -15.13 -4.96 -31.00
CA GLN A 15 -15.81 -4.89 -29.70
C GLN A 15 -15.72 -6.28 -29.03
N THR A 16 -14.77 -6.43 -28.11
CA THR A 16 -14.71 -7.59 -27.23
C THR A 16 -15.85 -7.49 -26.21
N THR A 17 -16.79 -8.41 -26.26
CA THR A 17 -17.90 -8.50 -25.31
C THR A 17 -17.33 -8.86 -23.92
N PRO A 18 -17.62 -8.09 -22.85
CA PRO A 18 -17.09 -8.41 -21.53
C PRO A 18 -17.62 -9.76 -21.00
N PRO A 19 -16.83 -10.52 -20.21
CA PRO A 19 -17.27 -11.82 -19.68
C PRO A 19 -18.46 -11.68 -18.72
N ALA A 20 -19.30 -12.72 -18.66
CA ALA A 20 -20.43 -12.83 -17.73
C ALA A 20 -19.95 -12.90 -16.26
N ALA A 21 -20.76 -12.35 -15.34
CA ALA A 21 -20.47 -12.38 -13.90
C ALA A 21 -20.62 -13.79 -13.30
N VAL A 22 -19.70 -14.19 -12.41
CA VAL A 22 -19.70 -15.51 -11.75
C VAL A 22 -20.69 -15.53 -10.56
N ASN A 23 -21.49 -16.60 -10.46
CA ASN A 23 -22.46 -16.81 -9.39
C ASN A 23 -21.94 -17.89 -8.42
N THR A 24 -21.81 -17.56 -7.13
CA THR A 24 -21.43 -18.50 -6.08
C THR A 24 -22.67 -19.15 -5.47
N ASP A 25 -22.88 -20.43 -5.76
CA ASP A 25 -23.98 -21.24 -5.22
C ASP A 25 -23.71 -21.57 -3.72
N PRO A 26 -24.58 -21.11 -2.79
CA PRO A 26 -24.46 -21.41 -1.36
C PRO A 26 -24.46 -22.91 -1.02
N ALA A 27 -25.17 -23.73 -1.80
CA ALA A 27 -25.34 -25.16 -1.53
C ALA A 27 -24.08 -25.99 -1.88
N ARG A 28 -23.17 -25.43 -2.67
CA ARG A 28 -21.96 -26.10 -3.19
C ARG A 28 -20.66 -25.55 -2.63
N ALA A 29 -20.70 -24.63 -1.68
CA ALA A 29 -19.53 -23.96 -1.13
C ALA A 29 -18.69 -24.87 -0.21
N GLN A 30 -18.01 -25.88 -0.76
CA GLN A 30 -16.96 -26.63 -0.07
C GLN A 30 -15.61 -25.94 -0.29
N VAL A 31 -15.36 -24.89 0.49
CA VAL A 31 -14.10 -24.14 0.43
C VAL A 31 -13.23 -24.53 1.61
N VAL A 32 -11.96 -24.87 1.34
CA VAL A 32 -10.94 -24.99 2.38
C VAL A 32 -10.57 -23.58 2.82
N LEU A 33 -11.00 -23.21 4.03
CA LEU A 33 -10.78 -21.89 4.61
C LEU A 33 -9.61 -21.95 5.61
N PRO A 34 -8.82 -20.87 5.73
CA PRO A 34 -7.66 -20.84 6.63
C PRO A 34 -8.08 -21.03 8.08
N THR A 35 -7.18 -21.57 8.88
CA THR A 35 -7.21 -21.61 10.35
C THR A 35 -6.07 -20.76 10.90
N PRO A 36 -6.05 -20.43 12.20
CA PRO A 36 -4.90 -19.73 12.80
C PRO A 36 -3.59 -20.47 12.50
N ALA A 37 -2.60 -19.75 11.96
CA ALA A 37 -1.30 -20.31 11.61
C ALA A 37 -0.45 -20.57 12.86
N ASN A 38 -0.55 -19.70 13.86
CA ASN A 38 0.06 -19.87 15.17
C ASN A 38 -1.03 -19.85 16.26
N PRO A 39 -1.39 -21.01 16.86
CA PRO A 39 -2.45 -21.08 17.85
C PRO A 39 -2.13 -20.33 19.16
N ALA A 40 -0.85 -20.02 19.41
CA ALA A 40 -0.42 -19.26 20.59
C ALA A 40 -0.70 -17.75 20.46
N LEU A 41 -0.89 -17.23 19.24
CA LEU A 41 -1.19 -15.82 19.01
C LEU A 41 -2.71 -15.55 19.03
N PRO A 42 -3.13 -14.34 19.42
CA PRO A 42 -4.50 -13.90 19.16
C PRO A 42 -4.80 -13.88 17.66
N SER A 43 -6.08 -13.90 17.30
CA SER A 43 -6.53 -13.87 15.91
C SER A 43 -7.51 -12.73 15.66
N ILE A 44 -7.37 -12.09 14.50
CA ILE A 44 -8.41 -11.30 13.84
C ILE A 44 -9.11 -12.24 12.86
N ILE A 45 -10.33 -12.64 13.21
CA ILE A 45 -11.11 -13.61 12.44
C ILE A 45 -12.17 -12.85 11.65
N LEU A 46 -12.22 -13.05 10.34
CA LEU A 46 -13.21 -12.37 9.47
C LEU A 46 -14.29 -13.36 9.07
N ILE A 47 -15.56 -13.05 9.35
CA ILE A 47 -16.72 -13.79 8.82
C ILE A 47 -17.54 -12.87 7.93
N GLY A 48 -18.10 -13.41 6.85
CA GLY A 48 -18.84 -12.58 5.90
C GLY A 48 -19.06 -13.23 4.54
N ASP A 49 -19.38 -12.37 3.58
CA ASP A 49 -19.78 -12.75 2.22
C ASP A 49 -18.65 -12.57 1.17
N SER A 50 -19.03 -12.50 -0.11
CA SER A 50 -18.12 -12.33 -1.24
C SER A 50 -17.33 -11.02 -1.24
N THR A 51 -17.79 -9.99 -0.52
CA THR A 51 -17.09 -8.71 -0.41
C THR A 51 -16.05 -8.70 0.72
N VAL A 52 -16.00 -9.76 1.54
CA VAL A 52 -14.99 -9.95 2.60
C VAL A 52 -14.00 -11.05 2.25
N ARG A 53 -14.46 -12.12 1.58
CA ARG A 53 -13.71 -13.37 1.37
C ARG A 53 -12.29 -13.18 0.82
N ASN A 54 -11.44 -14.17 1.10
CA ASN A 54 -10.21 -14.36 0.37
C ASN A 54 -10.55 -14.72 -1.08
N GLY A 55 -10.13 -13.88 -2.03
CA GLY A 55 -10.03 -14.24 -3.43
C GLY A 55 -8.64 -14.79 -3.75
N HIS A 56 -8.56 -15.89 -4.48
CA HIS A 56 -7.83 -15.81 -5.74
C HIS A 56 -8.82 -15.14 -6.72
N ASP A 57 -8.33 -14.45 -7.76
CA ASP A 57 -9.12 -14.21 -8.96
C ASP A 57 -10.00 -15.43 -9.19
N ASP A 58 -11.31 -15.21 -9.26
CA ASP A 58 -12.41 -16.13 -8.92
C ASP A 58 -12.60 -17.27 -9.94
N GLY A 59 -11.48 -17.81 -10.40
CA GLY A 59 -11.35 -18.74 -11.51
C GLY A 59 -11.35 -18.05 -12.87
N GLN A 60 -11.36 -16.71 -12.94
CA GLN A 60 -11.53 -15.98 -14.20
C GLN A 60 -10.21 -15.67 -14.94
N GLY A 61 -9.04 -15.90 -14.34
CA GLY A 61 -7.74 -15.54 -14.95
C GLY A 61 -7.47 -14.03 -15.00
N LYS A 62 -8.25 -13.21 -14.28
CA LYS A 62 -8.25 -11.73 -14.34
C LYS A 62 -7.31 -11.05 -13.35
N GLY A 63 -6.64 -11.78 -12.46
CA GLY A 63 -5.71 -11.22 -11.47
C GLY A 63 -6.34 -10.05 -10.67
N ALA A 64 -5.65 -8.92 -10.59
CA ALA A 64 -6.10 -7.74 -9.85
C ALA A 64 -7.43 -7.13 -10.34
N GLN A 65 -7.82 -7.40 -11.59
CA GLN A 65 -9.07 -6.92 -12.19
C GLN A 65 -10.28 -7.85 -11.92
N GLY A 66 -10.04 -9.00 -11.29
CA GLY A 66 -11.10 -9.92 -10.84
C GLY A 66 -11.85 -9.41 -9.61
N GLN A 67 -12.74 -10.22 -9.04
CA GLN A 67 -13.47 -9.86 -7.83
C GLN A 67 -12.64 -10.10 -6.57
N TRP A 68 -12.52 -9.08 -5.71
CA TRP A 68 -11.76 -9.14 -4.47
C TRP A 68 -12.56 -8.63 -3.28
N GLY A 69 -12.52 -9.38 -2.19
CA GLY A 69 -13.05 -8.94 -0.90
C GLY A 69 -11.99 -8.23 -0.06
N TRP A 70 -12.40 -7.22 0.71
CA TRP A 70 -11.49 -6.37 1.49
C TRP A 70 -10.73 -7.15 2.58
N GLY A 71 -11.28 -8.28 3.05
CA GLY A 71 -10.61 -9.12 4.04
C GLY A 71 -9.31 -9.74 3.53
N ASN A 72 -9.09 -9.80 2.20
CA ASN A 72 -7.83 -10.26 1.63
C ASN A 72 -6.69 -9.24 1.82
N PRO A 73 -6.74 -8.01 1.26
CA PRO A 73 -5.70 -7.01 1.46
C PRO A 73 -5.56 -6.57 2.94
N LEU A 74 -6.60 -6.73 3.77
CA LEU A 74 -6.55 -6.42 5.19
C LEU A 74 -5.37 -7.10 5.93
N ALA A 75 -5.03 -8.34 5.56
CA ALA A 75 -3.94 -9.08 6.21
C ALA A 75 -2.58 -8.37 6.12
N ALA A 76 -2.37 -7.55 5.08
CA ALA A 76 -1.12 -6.83 4.87
C ALA A 76 -0.84 -5.77 5.95
N TYR A 77 -1.88 -5.28 6.65
CA TYR A 77 -1.76 -4.24 7.67
C TYR A 77 -1.38 -4.74 9.06
N PHE A 78 -1.35 -6.06 9.27
CA PHE A 78 -1.11 -6.67 10.58
C PHE A 78 0.24 -7.39 10.66
N ASP A 79 0.92 -7.26 11.79
CA ASP A 79 2.20 -7.93 12.06
C ASP A 79 1.96 -9.42 12.33
N PRO A 80 2.38 -10.33 11.44
CA PRO A 80 2.12 -11.76 11.58
C PRO A 80 2.87 -12.38 12.77
N ALA A 81 3.86 -11.68 13.35
CA ALA A 81 4.51 -12.12 14.58
C ALA A 81 3.65 -11.88 15.84
N LYS A 82 2.61 -11.05 15.72
CA LYS A 82 1.77 -10.62 16.86
C LYS A 82 0.34 -11.12 16.79
N VAL A 83 -0.19 -11.34 15.58
CA VAL A 83 -1.60 -11.72 15.41
C VAL A 83 -1.78 -12.59 14.16
N ASN A 84 -2.71 -13.55 14.23
CA ASN A 84 -3.19 -14.23 13.03
C ASN A 84 -4.27 -13.38 12.34
N VAL A 85 -4.28 -13.30 11.02
CA VAL A 85 -5.45 -12.80 10.26
C VAL A 85 -6.11 -13.98 9.55
N VAL A 86 -7.31 -14.36 9.98
CA VAL A 86 -7.98 -15.60 9.57
C VAL A 86 -9.30 -15.25 8.88
N ASN A 87 -9.25 -15.12 7.56
CA ASN A 87 -10.44 -14.82 6.78
C ASN A 87 -11.27 -16.08 6.49
N ARG A 88 -12.43 -16.18 7.14
CA ARG A 88 -13.40 -17.26 7.05
C ARG A 88 -14.65 -16.89 6.24
N ALA A 89 -14.65 -15.73 5.59
CA ALA A 89 -15.78 -15.30 4.77
C ALA A 89 -15.90 -16.16 3.50
N VAL A 90 -17.13 -16.40 3.06
CA VAL A 90 -17.45 -17.29 1.95
C VAL A 90 -18.35 -16.58 0.96
N GLY A 91 -17.96 -16.62 -0.31
CA GLY A 91 -18.73 -16.01 -1.38
C GLY A 91 -20.13 -16.60 -1.48
N GLY A 92 -21.13 -15.73 -1.67
CA GLY A 92 -22.51 -16.14 -1.90
C GLY A 92 -23.34 -16.42 -0.65
N LEU A 93 -22.73 -16.52 0.54
CA LEU A 93 -23.44 -16.77 1.80
C LEU A 93 -24.01 -15.48 2.41
N SER A 94 -25.22 -15.57 2.98
CA SER A 94 -25.79 -14.61 3.93
C SER A 94 -25.46 -14.99 5.37
N SER A 95 -25.84 -14.15 6.34
CA SER A 95 -25.68 -14.48 7.77
C SER A 95 -26.39 -15.81 8.12
N ARG A 96 -27.59 -16.04 7.58
CA ARG A 96 -28.34 -17.29 7.68
C ARG A 96 -27.58 -18.47 7.09
N THR A 97 -27.20 -18.42 5.82
CA THR A 97 -26.58 -19.59 5.16
C THR A 97 -25.17 -19.86 5.68
N TYR A 98 -24.51 -18.87 6.27
CA TYR A 98 -23.25 -19.08 6.98
C TYR A 98 -23.44 -19.99 8.21
N VAL A 99 -24.57 -19.85 8.92
CA VAL A 99 -24.98 -20.74 10.02
C VAL A 99 -25.47 -22.08 9.47
N SER A 100 -26.48 -22.09 8.61
CA SER A 100 -27.14 -23.35 8.20
C SER A 100 -26.22 -24.30 7.41
N SER A 101 -25.17 -23.79 6.76
CA SER A 101 -24.14 -24.60 6.09
C SER A 101 -22.95 -24.99 6.98
N GLY A 102 -23.02 -24.73 8.29
CA GLY A 102 -22.02 -25.17 9.26
C GLY A 102 -20.72 -24.33 9.31
N HIS A 103 -20.64 -23.22 8.56
CA HIS A 103 -19.42 -22.41 8.51
C HIS A 103 -19.20 -21.62 9.79
N TRP A 104 -20.30 -21.24 10.46
CA TRP A 104 -20.22 -20.60 11.76
C TRP A 104 -19.60 -21.52 12.80
N GLU A 105 -20.12 -22.73 12.94
CA GLU A 105 -19.66 -23.73 13.90
C GLU A 105 -18.18 -24.06 13.69
N ARG A 106 -17.75 -24.23 12.43
CA ARG A 106 -16.34 -24.46 12.08
C ARG A 106 -15.44 -23.28 12.41
N SER A 107 -15.93 -22.05 12.31
CA SER A 107 -15.14 -20.86 12.64
C SER A 107 -15.10 -20.63 14.16
N LEU A 108 -16.24 -20.81 14.84
CA LEU A 108 -16.37 -20.70 16.29
C LEU A 108 -15.55 -21.76 17.05
N ALA A 109 -15.31 -22.92 16.45
CA ALA A 109 -14.57 -24.03 17.06
C ALA A 109 -13.16 -23.64 17.54
N PHE A 110 -12.51 -22.69 16.88
CA PHE A 110 -11.16 -22.23 17.24
C PHE A 110 -11.11 -20.80 17.81
N VAL A 111 -12.26 -20.12 17.96
CA VAL A 111 -12.32 -18.82 18.64
C VAL A 111 -11.97 -19.02 20.12
N LYS A 112 -11.08 -18.17 20.64
CA LYS A 112 -10.61 -18.22 22.03
C LYS A 112 -10.50 -16.82 22.66
N PRO A 113 -10.31 -16.72 23.99
CA PRO A 113 -10.09 -15.45 24.65
C PRO A 113 -8.95 -14.66 24.03
N GLY A 114 -9.17 -13.35 23.85
CA GLY A 114 -8.19 -12.45 23.22
C GLY A 114 -8.34 -12.30 21.70
N ASP A 115 -9.08 -13.19 21.02
CA ASP A 115 -9.40 -13.03 19.60
C ASP A 115 -10.40 -11.87 19.38
N ILE A 116 -10.39 -11.32 18.17
CA ILE A 116 -11.32 -10.30 17.68
C ILE A 116 -11.99 -10.85 16.42
N VAL A 117 -13.32 -10.83 16.38
CA VAL A 117 -14.10 -11.38 15.25
C VAL A 117 -14.85 -10.25 14.54
N LEU A 118 -14.46 -9.97 13.30
CA LEU A 118 -15.10 -9.00 12.42
C LEU A 118 -16.18 -9.72 11.60
N MET A 119 -17.40 -9.21 11.63
CA MET A 119 -18.53 -9.78 10.89
C MET A 119 -19.14 -8.76 9.92
N GLN A 120 -19.23 -9.11 8.64
CA GLN A 120 -19.90 -8.29 7.62
C GLN A 120 -20.82 -9.14 6.73
N PHE A 121 -22.12 -8.88 6.83
CA PHE A 121 -23.18 -9.51 6.05
C PHE A 121 -24.21 -8.47 5.61
N GLY A 122 -25.10 -8.83 4.68
CA GLY A 122 -26.19 -7.95 4.24
C GLY A 122 -26.48 -8.02 2.74
N HIS A 123 -25.45 -8.19 1.89
CA HIS A 123 -25.66 -8.22 0.43
C HIS A 123 -26.53 -9.40 -0.03
N ASN A 124 -26.30 -10.55 0.58
CA ASN A 124 -26.97 -11.81 0.27
C ASN A 124 -28.25 -11.99 1.08
N ASP A 125 -28.27 -11.46 2.30
CA ASP A 125 -29.42 -11.40 3.21
C ASP A 125 -30.61 -10.64 2.60
N ALA A 126 -30.35 -9.65 1.75
CA ALA A 126 -31.36 -8.90 1.00
C ALA A 126 -32.11 -9.70 -0.08
N GLY A 127 -31.70 -10.96 -0.34
CA GLY A 127 -32.35 -11.85 -1.29
C GLY A 127 -33.70 -12.40 -0.80
N PRO A 128 -34.39 -13.19 -1.63
CA PRO A 128 -35.62 -13.87 -1.24
C PRO A 128 -35.40 -14.82 -0.06
N LEU A 129 -36.39 -14.89 0.85
CA LEU A 129 -36.38 -15.83 1.98
C LEU A 129 -36.29 -17.28 1.52
N ASN A 130 -36.97 -17.61 0.42
CA ASN A 130 -36.97 -18.94 -0.19
C ASN A 130 -37.09 -18.78 -1.71
N ASP A 131 -36.26 -19.49 -2.46
CA ASP A 131 -36.31 -19.58 -3.92
C ASP A 131 -35.57 -20.85 -4.38
N ASP A 132 -35.72 -21.24 -5.65
CA ASP A 132 -35.10 -22.43 -6.24
C ASP A 132 -33.67 -22.20 -6.76
N LYS A 133 -33.04 -21.05 -6.46
CA LYS A 133 -31.73 -20.66 -7.01
C LYS A 133 -30.65 -20.49 -5.96
N ARG A 134 -30.99 -19.85 -4.84
CA ARG A 134 -30.06 -19.42 -3.78
C ARG A 134 -30.64 -19.59 -2.36
N ALA A 135 -31.94 -19.39 -2.15
CA ALA A 135 -32.66 -19.54 -0.88
C ALA A 135 -31.94 -18.97 0.36
N ARG A 136 -31.40 -17.74 0.26
CA ARG A 136 -30.42 -17.21 1.23
C ARG A 136 -30.87 -15.97 2.00
N GLY A 137 -32.06 -15.43 1.73
CA GLY A 137 -32.55 -14.21 2.38
C GLY A 137 -32.80 -14.38 3.88
N THR A 138 -32.89 -13.25 4.59
CA THR A 138 -33.30 -13.17 6.00
C THR A 138 -34.55 -12.32 6.14
N ILE A 139 -35.26 -12.42 7.28
CA ILE A 139 -36.35 -11.49 7.58
C ILE A 139 -35.74 -10.10 7.79
N ARG A 140 -36.33 -9.09 7.17
CA ARG A 140 -35.83 -7.71 7.23
C ARG A 140 -36.03 -7.12 8.63
N GLY A 141 -35.02 -6.39 9.11
CA GLY A 141 -35.08 -5.70 10.40
C GLY A 141 -34.19 -6.32 11.48
N VAL A 142 -34.37 -5.82 12.70
CA VAL A 142 -33.52 -6.14 13.86
C VAL A 142 -34.22 -6.97 14.94
N GLY A 143 -35.53 -7.24 14.76
CA GLY A 143 -36.38 -7.91 15.75
C GLY A 143 -36.10 -9.39 15.92
N ASP A 144 -36.98 -10.11 16.60
CA ASP A 144 -36.89 -11.55 16.88
C ASP A 144 -37.78 -12.40 15.96
N GLU A 145 -38.21 -11.83 14.83
CA GLU A 145 -39.11 -12.51 13.90
C GLU A 145 -38.48 -13.80 13.37
N ALA A 146 -39.32 -14.84 13.24
CA ALA A 146 -38.98 -16.13 12.68
C ALA A 146 -40.11 -16.65 11.80
N THR A 147 -39.76 -17.39 10.74
CA THR A 147 -40.72 -18.11 9.92
C THR A 147 -40.17 -19.47 9.51
N GLU A 148 -41.03 -20.47 9.44
CA GLU A 148 -40.70 -21.77 8.88
C GLU A 148 -40.78 -21.73 7.35
N ILE A 149 -39.82 -22.36 6.67
CA ILE A 149 -39.88 -22.60 5.23
C ILE A 149 -39.56 -24.07 4.92
N ASP A 150 -40.08 -24.55 3.80
CA ASP A 150 -39.56 -25.74 3.12
C ASP A 150 -38.54 -25.25 2.08
N ASN A 151 -37.24 -25.35 2.38
CA ASN A 151 -36.20 -24.80 1.54
C ASN A 151 -36.20 -25.48 0.16
N MET A 152 -36.44 -24.69 -0.90
CA MET A 152 -36.58 -25.22 -2.25
C MET A 152 -35.28 -25.80 -2.83
N LEU A 153 -34.11 -25.41 -2.32
CA LEU A 153 -32.80 -25.96 -2.71
C LEU A 153 -32.43 -27.24 -1.97
N THR A 154 -32.68 -27.29 -0.66
CA THR A 154 -32.24 -28.41 0.18
C THR A 154 -33.34 -29.43 0.45
N SER A 155 -34.59 -29.09 0.12
CA SER A 155 -35.79 -29.86 0.47
C SER A 155 -35.95 -30.11 1.98
N LYS A 156 -35.29 -29.32 2.82
CA LYS A 156 -35.36 -29.41 4.28
C LYS A 156 -36.23 -28.31 4.84
N ARG A 157 -36.98 -28.66 5.89
CA ARG A 157 -37.64 -27.68 6.76
C ARG A 157 -36.57 -26.88 7.50
N GLU A 158 -36.67 -25.56 7.50
CA GLU A 158 -35.81 -24.70 8.33
C GLU A 158 -36.55 -23.47 8.86
N THR A 159 -36.12 -23.03 10.04
CA THR A 159 -36.53 -21.76 10.66
C THR A 159 -35.63 -20.63 10.17
N VAL A 160 -36.23 -19.59 9.60
CA VAL A 160 -35.55 -18.39 9.12
C VAL A 160 -35.81 -17.23 10.06
N HIS A 161 -34.75 -16.62 10.57
CA HIS A 161 -34.85 -15.48 11.48
C HIS A 161 -34.60 -14.13 10.79
N SER A 162 -34.81 -13.04 11.53
CA SER A 162 -34.41 -11.70 11.12
C SER A 162 -32.89 -11.54 10.98
N TYR A 163 -32.47 -10.57 10.17
CA TYR A 163 -31.05 -10.22 10.03
C TYR A 163 -30.42 -9.88 11.38
N GLY A 164 -31.10 -9.08 12.21
CA GLY A 164 -30.57 -8.72 13.52
C GLY A 164 -30.49 -9.88 14.50
N TRP A 165 -31.38 -10.88 14.39
CA TRP A 165 -31.28 -12.10 15.19
C TRP A 165 -29.97 -12.86 14.90
N TYR A 166 -29.60 -13.05 13.62
CA TYR A 166 -28.35 -13.74 13.27
C TYR A 166 -27.12 -12.98 13.75
N LEU A 167 -27.11 -11.65 13.64
CA LEU A 167 -26.02 -10.84 14.19
C LEU A 167 -25.91 -10.96 15.71
N ARG A 168 -27.03 -10.90 16.44
CA ARG A 168 -27.06 -11.11 17.90
C ARG A 168 -26.56 -12.49 18.29
N LYS A 169 -26.93 -13.53 17.53
CA LYS A 169 -26.40 -14.89 17.72
C LYS A 169 -24.87 -14.92 17.61
N PHE A 170 -24.29 -14.35 16.56
CA PHE A 170 -22.83 -14.30 16.41
C PHE A 170 -22.17 -13.57 17.58
N ILE A 171 -22.68 -12.39 17.94
CA ILE A 171 -22.17 -11.59 19.06
C ILE A 171 -22.18 -12.39 20.37
N ALA A 172 -23.30 -13.05 20.68
CA ALA A 172 -23.45 -13.87 21.89
C ALA A 172 -22.47 -15.04 21.91
N ASP A 173 -22.36 -15.79 20.81
CA ASP A 173 -21.46 -16.94 20.68
C ASP A 173 -19.97 -16.51 20.78
N ILE A 174 -19.59 -15.38 20.19
CA ILE A 174 -18.22 -14.81 20.27
C ILE A 174 -17.88 -14.45 21.71
N ARG A 175 -18.80 -13.79 22.42
CA ARG A 175 -18.63 -13.44 23.83
C ARG A 175 -18.54 -14.67 24.73
N ALA A 176 -19.33 -15.70 24.44
CA ALA A 176 -19.26 -16.97 25.17
C ALA A 176 -17.89 -17.67 25.04
N LYS A 177 -17.12 -17.37 23.98
CA LYS A 177 -15.71 -17.79 23.81
C LYS A 177 -14.69 -16.83 24.42
N GLY A 178 -15.11 -15.74 25.06
CA GLY A 178 -14.25 -14.70 25.60
C GLY A 178 -13.58 -13.80 24.55
N ALA A 179 -14.06 -13.83 23.31
CA ALA A 179 -13.56 -13.02 22.21
C ALA A 179 -14.35 -11.72 22.04
N THR A 180 -13.83 -10.79 21.23
CA THR A 180 -14.43 -9.47 21.02
C THR A 180 -15.17 -9.40 19.67
N PRO A 181 -16.50 -9.21 19.66
CA PRO A 181 -17.26 -9.06 18.42
C PRO A 181 -17.18 -7.63 17.89
N VAL A 182 -16.94 -7.50 16.58
CA VAL A 182 -16.99 -6.24 15.83
C VAL A 182 -17.89 -6.42 14.61
N VAL A 183 -18.97 -5.65 14.54
CA VAL A 183 -19.87 -5.60 13.39
C VAL A 183 -19.34 -4.58 12.40
N VAL A 184 -19.25 -4.96 11.13
CA VAL A 184 -18.85 -4.10 10.02
C VAL A 184 -20.04 -4.00 9.06
N SER A 185 -20.51 -2.78 8.74
CA SER A 185 -21.61 -2.64 7.78
C SER A 185 -21.15 -3.04 6.36
N LEU A 186 -22.06 -3.56 5.53
CA LEU A 186 -21.76 -3.90 4.14
C LEU A 186 -21.23 -2.71 3.34
N ILE A 187 -20.32 -2.95 2.38
CA ILE A 187 -19.88 -1.91 1.44
C ILE A 187 -21.06 -1.40 0.60
N PRO A 188 -21.05 -0.13 0.16
CA PRO A 188 -22.12 0.39 -0.68
C PRO A 188 -22.04 -0.21 -2.10
N ARG A 189 -23.20 -0.33 -2.74
CA ARG A 189 -23.26 -0.73 -4.15
C ARG A 189 -22.86 0.44 -5.04
N LYS A 190 -22.43 0.14 -6.27
CA LYS A 190 -22.22 1.11 -7.36
C LYS A 190 -23.56 1.69 -7.84
N ALA A 191 -24.20 2.50 -7.01
CA ALA A 191 -25.52 3.07 -7.21
C ALA A 191 -25.57 4.48 -6.62
N TRP A 192 -26.04 5.44 -7.40
CA TRP A 192 -26.14 6.85 -7.01
C TRP A 192 -27.61 7.26 -6.89
N ASN A 193 -27.86 8.29 -6.08
CA ASN A 193 -29.17 8.90 -6.00
C ASN A 193 -29.40 9.73 -7.28
N GLU A 194 -30.49 9.43 -7.99
CA GLU A 194 -30.83 10.09 -9.25
C GLU A 194 -31.53 11.44 -9.01
N ASP A 195 -32.20 11.58 -7.86
CA ASP A 195 -32.98 12.77 -7.48
C ASP A 195 -32.83 13.08 -5.98
N GLY A 196 -33.31 14.27 -5.59
CA GLY A 196 -33.40 14.71 -4.19
C GLY A 196 -32.15 15.43 -3.66
N PRO A 197 -32.11 15.76 -2.35
CA PRO A 197 -31.04 16.55 -1.73
C PRO A 197 -29.65 15.93 -1.80
N GLU A 198 -29.57 14.61 -2.03
CA GLU A 198 -28.32 13.87 -2.19
C GLU A 198 -28.10 13.40 -3.64
N GLN A 199 -28.73 14.05 -4.62
CA GLN A 199 -28.54 13.76 -6.05
C GLN A 199 -27.05 13.72 -6.41
N GLY A 200 -26.66 12.70 -7.19
CA GLY A 200 -25.28 12.51 -7.62
C GLY A 200 -24.35 11.90 -6.58
N LYS A 201 -24.79 11.75 -5.31
CA LYS A 201 -24.04 11.01 -4.29
C LYS A 201 -24.35 9.52 -4.33
N LEU A 202 -23.40 8.73 -3.85
CA LEU A 202 -23.56 7.29 -3.70
C LEU A 202 -24.66 6.97 -2.68
N ARG A 203 -25.49 6.00 -3.00
CA ARG A 203 -26.60 5.58 -2.15
C ARG A 203 -26.05 4.87 -0.90
N ARG A 204 -26.41 5.41 0.26
CA ARG A 204 -26.12 4.83 1.57
C ARG A 204 -27.21 3.85 1.99
N ASN A 205 -26.83 2.80 2.69
CA ASN A 205 -27.69 1.72 3.18
C ASN A 205 -28.18 1.96 4.63
N LYS A 206 -28.24 3.23 5.06
CA LYS A 206 -28.60 3.62 6.43
C LYS A 206 -30.04 3.23 6.82
N GLY A 207 -30.95 3.20 5.84
CA GLY A 207 -32.33 2.78 6.04
C GLY A 207 -32.56 1.26 6.01
N ASP A 208 -31.53 0.46 5.74
CA ASP A 208 -31.62 -0.99 5.62
C ASP A 208 -30.44 -1.71 6.31
N TYR A 209 -29.84 -2.73 5.68
CA TYR A 209 -28.86 -3.63 6.29
C TYR A 209 -27.66 -2.93 6.94
N ALA A 210 -27.19 -1.77 6.45
CA ALA A 210 -26.11 -1.06 7.12
C ALA A 210 -26.59 -0.40 8.42
N GLY A 211 -27.78 0.21 8.40
CA GLY A 211 -28.40 0.77 9.60
C GLY A 211 -28.85 -0.30 10.60
N TRP A 212 -29.32 -1.46 10.15
CA TRP A 212 -29.66 -2.57 11.03
C TRP A 212 -28.42 -3.18 11.69
N ALA A 213 -27.30 -3.29 10.96
CA ALA A 213 -26.03 -3.71 11.53
C ALA A 213 -25.57 -2.73 12.63
N GLU A 214 -25.68 -1.41 12.38
CA GLU A 214 -25.40 -0.39 13.39
C GLU A 214 -26.30 -0.53 14.63
N GLN A 215 -27.62 -0.66 14.42
CA GLN A 215 -28.59 -0.78 15.50
C GLN A 215 -28.29 -1.99 16.40
N VAL A 216 -28.01 -3.15 15.82
CA VAL A 216 -27.66 -4.36 16.58
C VAL A 216 -26.34 -4.19 17.31
N ALA A 217 -25.31 -3.64 16.66
CA ALA A 217 -24.02 -3.42 17.32
C ALA A 217 -24.16 -2.48 18.52
N ARG A 218 -24.96 -1.41 18.40
CA ARG A 218 -25.26 -0.48 19.48
C ARG A 218 -26.07 -1.13 20.60
N SER A 219 -27.15 -1.87 20.28
CA SER A 219 -28.00 -2.51 21.29
C SER A 219 -27.25 -3.58 22.07
N GLU A 220 -26.33 -4.28 21.41
CA GLU A 220 -25.51 -5.30 22.02
C GLU A 220 -24.24 -4.75 22.67
N HIS A 221 -23.92 -3.46 22.55
CA HIS A 221 -22.62 -2.89 22.95
C HIS A 221 -21.42 -3.62 22.31
N ALA A 222 -21.53 -4.01 21.05
CA ALA A 222 -20.43 -4.56 20.26
C ALA A 222 -19.68 -3.45 19.52
N GLY A 223 -18.44 -3.70 19.10
CA GLY A 223 -17.72 -2.76 18.24
C GLY A 223 -18.44 -2.58 16.91
N PHE A 224 -18.45 -1.37 16.36
CA PHE A 224 -19.08 -1.07 15.08
C PHE A 224 -18.16 -0.28 14.16
N ILE A 225 -18.02 -0.74 12.91
CA ILE A 225 -17.35 -0.01 11.84
C ILE A 225 -18.39 0.28 10.76
N ASP A 226 -18.68 1.56 10.55
CA ASP A 226 -19.61 2.00 9.51
C ASP A 226 -18.94 2.06 8.13
N LEU A 227 -18.51 0.90 7.64
CA LEU A 227 -17.82 0.79 6.36
C LEU A 227 -18.70 1.28 5.19
N ASN A 228 -20.02 1.13 5.27
CA ASN A 228 -20.96 1.66 4.28
C ASN A 228 -20.81 3.18 4.10
N GLU A 229 -20.90 3.92 5.21
CA GLU A 229 -20.80 5.38 5.19
C GLU A 229 -19.37 5.84 4.87
N MET A 230 -18.35 5.20 5.46
CA MET A 230 -16.95 5.52 5.21
C MET A 230 -16.59 5.35 3.73
N ALA A 231 -17.00 4.23 3.12
CA ALA A 231 -16.76 3.98 1.69
C ALA A 231 -17.60 4.90 0.81
N ALA A 232 -18.87 5.16 1.16
CA ALA A 232 -19.72 6.07 0.40
C ALA A 232 -19.15 7.50 0.34
N ARG A 233 -18.67 8.03 1.48
CA ARG A 233 -17.99 9.34 1.51
C ARG A 233 -16.75 9.35 0.64
N ARG A 234 -15.92 8.31 0.75
CA ARG A 234 -14.70 8.22 -0.04
C ARG A 234 -14.98 8.14 -1.55
N TYR A 235 -15.99 7.38 -1.94
CA TYR A 235 -16.45 7.30 -3.33
C TYR A 235 -17.06 8.62 -3.84
N ASP A 236 -17.78 9.36 -3.00
CA ASP A 236 -18.28 10.69 -3.32
C ASP A 236 -17.12 11.67 -3.60
N GLU A 237 -16.07 11.65 -2.78
CA GLU A 237 -14.86 12.49 -2.96
C GLU A 237 -14.08 12.14 -4.24
N MET A 238 -14.00 10.86 -4.59
CA MET A 238 -13.29 10.38 -5.77
C MET A 238 -14.03 10.69 -7.08
N GLY A 239 -15.35 10.82 -7.00
CA GLY A 239 -16.22 11.01 -8.16
C GLY A 239 -16.50 9.72 -8.93
N ARG A 240 -17.65 9.71 -9.62
CA ARG A 240 -18.24 8.52 -10.26
C ARG A 240 -17.27 7.79 -11.21
N ALA A 241 -16.53 8.51 -12.05
CA ALA A 241 -15.64 7.88 -13.03
C ALA A 241 -14.51 7.07 -12.37
N ALA A 242 -13.93 7.59 -11.28
CA ALA A 242 -12.89 6.88 -10.55
C ALA A 242 -13.44 5.66 -9.80
N VAL A 243 -14.64 5.79 -9.22
CA VAL A 243 -15.34 4.67 -8.55
C VAL A 243 -15.64 3.54 -9.52
N MET A 244 -16.03 3.83 -10.77
CA MET A 244 -16.25 2.79 -11.78
C MET A 244 -15.01 1.91 -12.01
N GLN A 245 -13.80 2.47 -11.88
CA GLN A 245 -12.54 1.73 -12.05
C GLN A 245 -12.15 0.86 -10.84
N MET A 246 -12.91 0.94 -9.73
CA MET A 246 -12.70 0.11 -8.54
C MET A 246 -13.53 -1.18 -8.54
N PHE A 247 -14.22 -1.45 -9.65
CA PHE A 247 -15.04 -2.63 -9.87
C PHE A 247 -14.61 -3.30 -11.18
N PRO A 248 -14.73 -4.63 -11.31
CA PRO A 248 -14.51 -5.31 -12.58
C PRO A 248 -15.43 -4.77 -13.68
N ALA A 249 -14.88 -4.58 -14.88
CA ALA A 249 -15.68 -4.26 -16.06
C ALA A 249 -16.34 -5.55 -16.60
N THR A 250 -17.65 -5.70 -16.37
CA THR A 250 -18.43 -6.87 -16.79
C THR A 250 -19.74 -6.46 -17.48
N VAL A 251 -20.34 -7.41 -18.20
CA VAL A 251 -21.71 -7.29 -18.73
C VAL A 251 -22.52 -8.48 -18.20
N PRO A 252 -23.61 -8.26 -17.43
CA PRO A 252 -24.08 -6.96 -16.93
C PRO A 252 -23.08 -6.27 -15.99
N ASP A 253 -23.25 -4.96 -15.82
CA ASP A 253 -22.39 -4.11 -14.98
C ASP A 253 -22.30 -4.66 -13.56
N GLU A 254 -21.07 -4.86 -13.06
CA GLU A 254 -20.81 -5.26 -11.68
C GLU A 254 -21.12 -4.09 -10.75
N ARG A 255 -21.88 -4.35 -9.67
CA ARG A 255 -22.36 -3.30 -8.77
C ARG A 255 -22.05 -3.56 -7.29
N VAL A 256 -21.46 -4.70 -6.98
CA VAL A 256 -21.27 -5.18 -5.61
C VAL A 256 -19.80 -5.52 -5.36
N HIS A 257 -19.19 -6.30 -6.24
CA HIS A 257 -17.86 -6.83 -6.00
C HIS A 257 -16.80 -5.85 -6.50
N THR A 258 -15.94 -5.38 -5.60
CA THR A 258 -14.79 -4.56 -5.96
C THR A 258 -13.72 -5.38 -6.67
N ASN A 259 -12.87 -4.71 -7.45
CA ASN A 259 -11.60 -5.27 -7.89
C ASN A 259 -10.54 -5.12 -6.78
N TRP A 260 -9.28 -5.48 -7.04
CA TRP A 260 -8.23 -5.39 -6.01
C TRP A 260 -8.09 -3.96 -5.47
N ALA A 261 -8.12 -2.93 -6.32
CA ALA A 261 -7.99 -1.55 -5.90
C ALA A 261 -9.14 -1.11 -4.98
N GLY A 262 -10.38 -1.49 -5.31
CA GLY A 262 -11.54 -1.23 -4.44
C GLY A 262 -11.47 -2.02 -3.13
N ALA A 263 -10.98 -3.27 -3.16
CA ALA A 263 -10.80 -4.08 -1.96
C ALA A 263 -9.74 -3.51 -1.02
N VAL A 264 -8.62 -2.99 -1.55
CA VAL A 264 -7.59 -2.28 -0.79
C VAL A 264 -8.15 -1.05 -0.12
N LEU A 265 -8.88 -0.20 -0.87
CA LEU A 265 -9.51 0.99 -0.28
C LEU A 265 -10.45 0.62 0.88
N ASN A 266 -11.30 -0.39 0.68
CA ASN A 266 -12.20 -0.85 1.74
C ASN A 266 -11.43 -1.40 2.95
N ALA A 267 -10.30 -2.09 2.73
CA ALA A 267 -9.45 -2.56 3.82
C ALA A 267 -8.79 -1.40 4.59
N GLU A 268 -8.34 -0.34 3.91
CA GLU A 268 -7.83 0.87 4.55
C GLU A 268 -8.88 1.53 5.46
N LEU A 269 -10.12 1.62 4.96
CA LEU A 269 -11.24 2.15 5.72
C LEU A 269 -11.58 1.26 6.93
N VAL A 270 -11.52 -0.07 6.79
CA VAL A 270 -11.67 -0.97 7.93
C VAL A 270 -10.54 -0.79 8.95
N VAL A 271 -9.28 -0.61 8.52
CA VAL A 271 -8.16 -0.32 9.42
C VAL A 271 -8.38 1.01 10.17
N ALA A 272 -8.87 2.04 9.48
CA ALA A 272 -9.23 3.32 10.11
C ALA A 272 -10.37 3.14 11.13
N GLY A 273 -11.37 2.33 10.81
CA GLY A 273 -12.46 1.95 11.72
C GLY A 273 -11.95 1.22 12.95
N LEU A 274 -11.09 0.21 12.77
CA LEU A 274 -10.46 -0.55 13.85
C LEU A 274 -9.64 0.33 14.80
N LYS A 275 -8.87 1.29 14.27
CA LYS A 275 -8.16 2.29 15.09
C LYS A 275 -9.11 3.15 15.91
N SER A 276 -10.25 3.52 15.33
CA SER A 276 -11.25 4.37 15.96
C SER A 276 -12.03 3.68 17.08
N LEU A 277 -12.01 2.34 17.14
CA LEU A 277 -12.59 1.58 18.25
C LEU A 277 -11.82 1.76 19.58
N GLY A 278 -10.59 2.26 19.54
CA GLY A 278 -9.79 2.52 20.75
C GLY A 278 -9.28 1.27 21.47
N ASP A 279 -9.35 0.09 20.84
CA ASP A 279 -8.79 -1.14 21.41
C ASP A 279 -7.26 -1.14 21.30
N ALA A 280 -6.57 -1.04 22.44
CA ALA A 280 -5.11 -1.01 22.50
C ALA A 280 -4.45 -2.26 21.87
N ARG A 281 -5.12 -3.41 21.86
CA ARG A 281 -4.62 -4.63 21.21
C ARG A 281 -4.52 -4.44 19.71
N LEU A 282 -5.54 -3.88 19.07
CA LEU A 282 -5.56 -3.62 17.63
C LEU A 282 -4.40 -2.70 17.22
N ALA A 283 -4.13 -1.65 18.00
CA ALA A 283 -2.98 -0.77 17.77
C ALA A 283 -1.65 -1.53 17.84
N SER A 284 -1.51 -2.47 18.79
CA SER A 284 -0.29 -3.28 18.94
C SER A 284 -0.08 -4.29 17.81
N PHE A 285 -1.16 -4.77 17.20
CA PHE A 285 -1.15 -5.76 16.12
C PHE A 285 -0.86 -5.17 14.75
N LEU A 286 -1.16 -3.89 14.53
CA LEU A 286 -0.88 -3.23 13.27
C LEU A 286 0.62 -3.21 13.02
N LYS A 287 1.00 -3.42 11.76
CA LYS A 287 2.33 -3.03 11.30
C LYS A 287 2.49 -1.52 11.55
N PRO A 288 3.73 -1.04 11.79
CA PRO A 288 4.02 0.39 11.74
C PRO A 288 3.36 0.98 10.48
N ALA A 289 2.66 2.11 10.64
CA ALA A 289 1.84 2.70 9.58
C ALA A 289 2.58 2.72 8.23
N GLU A 290 1.86 2.33 7.17
CA GLU A 290 2.38 2.39 5.81
C GLU A 290 2.89 3.79 5.45
N ASP A 291 3.85 3.75 4.55
CA ASP A 291 4.67 4.81 4.04
C ASP A 291 3.95 6.10 3.59
N VAL A 292 4.13 7.17 4.38
CA VAL A 292 3.71 8.56 4.10
C VAL A 292 4.66 9.33 3.15
N ARG A 293 5.67 8.68 2.53
CA ARG A 293 6.68 9.33 1.68
C ARG A 293 6.05 10.16 0.55
N PRO A 294 6.38 11.47 0.46
CA PRO A 294 5.83 12.36 -0.56
C PRO A 294 6.21 11.85 -1.94
N VAL A 295 5.20 11.67 -2.79
CA VAL A 295 5.39 11.40 -4.22
C VAL A 295 5.23 12.72 -4.93
N VAL A 296 6.34 13.36 -5.29
CA VAL A 296 6.25 14.58 -6.08
C VAL A 296 5.89 14.18 -7.52
N ASP A 297 4.95 14.88 -8.17
CA ASP A 297 4.70 14.65 -9.60
C ASP A 297 6.00 14.95 -10.35
N ALA A 298 6.50 13.93 -11.03
CA ALA A 298 7.73 13.99 -11.80
C ALA A 298 7.78 15.15 -12.79
N ARG A 299 6.61 15.47 -13.38
CA ARG A 299 6.45 16.44 -14.46
C ARG A 299 6.50 17.88 -13.96
N THR A 300 6.27 18.10 -12.67
CA THR A 300 6.22 19.44 -12.07
C THR A 300 7.55 19.84 -11.44
N VAL A 301 8.52 18.91 -11.34
CA VAL A 301 9.85 19.21 -10.80
C VAL A 301 10.73 19.79 -11.90
N ARG A 302 11.09 21.06 -11.76
CA ARG A 302 12.07 21.70 -12.63
C ARG A 302 13.44 21.03 -12.44
N GLU A 303 14.06 20.65 -13.55
CA GLU A 303 15.41 20.11 -13.56
C GLU A 303 16.42 21.19 -13.18
N GLU A 304 17.26 20.88 -12.20
CA GLU A 304 18.43 21.70 -11.88
C GLU A 304 19.53 21.39 -12.89
N ALA A 305 20.16 22.43 -13.41
CA ALA A 305 21.27 22.34 -14.34
C ALA A 305 22.51 23.03 -13.73
N PRO A 306 23.73 22.65 -14.14
CA PRO A 306 24.94 23.37 -13.78
C PRO A 306 24.80 24.86 -14.10
N ARG A 307 25.23 25.72 -13.16
CA ARG A 307 25.19 27.17 -13.35
C ARG A 307 26.30 27.64 -14.27
N ASP A 308 27.45 26.98 -14.20
CA ASP A 308 28.61 27.22 -15.06
C ASP A 308 29.07 25.90 -15.68
N ALA A 309 28.94 25.77 -17.00
CA ALA A 309 29.31 24.56 -17.73
C ALA A 309 30.83 24.29 -17.73
N GLY A 310 31.66 25.30 -17.47
CA GLY A 310 33.11 25.18 -17.39
C GLY A 310 33.63 24.60 -16.08
N LEU A 311 32.80 24.57 -15.03
CA LEU A 311 33.15 23.99 -13.73
C LEU A 311 32.73 22.51 -13.64
N PRO A 312 33.47 21.69 -12.87
CA PRO A 312 32.97 20.39 -12.41
C PRO A 312 31.62 20.51 -11.70
N THR A 313 30.81 19.45 -11.75
CA THR A 313 29.51 19.40 -11.09
C THR A 313 29.45 18.24 -10.11
N LEU A 314 28.96 18.50 -8.90
CA LEU A 314 28.49 17.50 -7.96
C LEU A 314 26.99 17.26 -8.18
N PHE A 315 26.66 16.11 -8.74
CA PHE A 315 25.28 15.63 -8.87
C PHE A 315 24.87 14.81 -7.66
N LEU A 316 23.69 15.12 -7.11
CA LEU A 316 23.06 14.34 -6.05
C LEU A 316 21.88 13.57 -6.63
N VAL A 317 21.89 12.25 -6.48
CA VAL A 317 20.87 11.34 -6.98
C VAL A 317 20.29 10.56 -5.80
N GLY A 318 18.97 10.52 -5.68
CA GLY A 318 18.33 9.82 -4.58
C GLY A 318 16.83 10.08 -4.43
N ASP A 319 16.35 9.81 -3.22
CA ASP A 319 14.94 9.84 -2.83
C ASP A 319 14.53 11.10 -2.04
N SER A 320 13.41 11.04 -1.31
CA SER A 320 12.87 12.15 -0.50
C SER A 320 13.79 12.60 0.63
N THR A 321 14.68 11.74 1.12
CA THR A 321 15.68 12.11 2.14
C THR A 321 16.83 12.94 1.57
N VAL A 322 16.99 12.96 0.24
CA VAL A 322 17.94 13.82 -0.48
C VAL A 322 17.24 15.07 -1.02
N LYS A 323 16.03 14.94 -1.59
CA LYS A 323 15.16 16.05 -2.01
C LYS A 323 13.68 15.72 -1.78
N SER A 324 13.08 16.39 -0.82
CA SER A 324 11.73 16.09 -0.30
C SER A 324 10.58 16.73 -1.09
N GLY A 325 10.85 17.89 -1.71
CA GLY A 325 9.81 18.72 -2.32
C GLY A 325 9.03 19.61 -1.34
N GLY A 326 9.43 19.69 -0.07
CA GLY A 326 8.91 20.67 0.91
C GLY A 326 7.55 20.37 1.53
N GLN A 327 6.90 19.26 1.19
CA GLN A 327 5.59 18.90 1.74
C GLN A 327 5.67 18.70 3.26
N ASN A 328 4.73 19.29 4.00
CA ASN A 328 4.64 19.20 5.48
C ASN A 328 5.92 19.60 6.23
N GLY A 329 6.74 20.49 5.64
CA GLY A 329 8.00 20.92 6.25
C GLY A 329 9.14 19.90 6.14
N ALA A 330 8.94 18.80 5.39
CA ALA A 330 10.00 17.87 5.05
C ALA A 330 11.07 18.55 4.21
N ILE A 331 12.34 18.27 4.49
CA ILE A 331 13.52 18.75 3.77
C ILE A 331 14.53 17.60 3.69
N GLY A 332 15.06 17.35 2.49
CA GLY A 332 16.16 16.40 2.26
C GLY A 332 17.54 17.04 2.49
N TRP A 333 18.53 16.25 2.88
CA TRP A 333 19.87 16.77 3.17
C TRP A 333 20.55 17.42 1.95
N GLY A 334 20.24 16.93 0.74
CA GLY A 334 20.78 17.48 -0.50
C GLY A 334 20.30 18.91 -0.77
N GLU A 335 19.14 19.29 -0.24
CA GLU A 335 18.60 20.65 -0.31
C GLU A 335 19.38 21.63 0.60
N ARG A 336 20.27 21.13 1.46
CA ARG A 336 21.05 21.92 2.44
C ARG A 336 22.56 21.81 2.28
N ILE A 337 23.04 21.07 1.27
CA ILE A 337 24.47 20.78 1.13
C ILE A 337 25.26 21.84 0.35
N ALA A 338 24.62 22.62 -0.53
CA ALA A 338 25.31 23.57 -1.40
C ALA A 338 26.24 24.57 -0.66
N PRO A 339 25.87 25.13 0.52
CA PRO A 339 26.74 26.06 1.25
C PRO A 339 28.05 25.47 1.77
N TYR A 340 28.28 24.15 1.69
CA TYR A 340 29.54 23.53 2.08
C TYR A 340 30.57 23.50 0.94
N PHE A 341 30.18 23.85 -0.29
CA PHE A 341 31.05 23.87 -1.46
C PHE A 341 31.36 25.30 -1.94
N ASP A 342 32.57 25.51 -2.46
CA ASP A 342 32.96 26.77 -3.09
C ASP A 342 32.35 26.84 -4.49
N THR A 343 31.27 27.60 -4.63
CA THR A 343 30.51 27.71 -5.89
C THR A 343 31.28 28.38 -7.03
N ARG A 344 32.49 28.91 -6.77
CA ARG A 344 33.41 29.39 -7.81
C ARG A 344 34.23 28.26 -8.44
N LYS A 345 34.24 27.07 -7.81
CA LYS A 345 35.05 25.92 -8.23
C LYS A 345 34.21 24.72 -8.64
N ILE A 346 32.98 24.61 -8.15
CA ILE A 346 32.09 23.47 -8.41
C ILE A 346 30.62 23.88 -8.45
N ASN A 347 29.84 23.26 -9.34
CA ASN A 347 28.38 23.31 -9.29
C ASN A 347 27.83 22.26 -8.31
N VAL A 348 26.70 22.53 -7.68
CA VAL A 348 25.92 21.52 -6.93
C VAL A 348 24.55 21.41 -7.56
N VAL A 349 24.20 20.22 -8.05
CA VAL A 349 22.93 19.93 -8.73
C VAL A 349 22.20 18.82 -7.98
N ASN A 350 21.04 19.14 -7.40
CA ASN A 350 20.23 18.15 -6.70
C ASN A 350 19.15 17.55 -7.63
N ALA A 351 19.51 16.43 -8.26
CA ALA A 351 18.66 15.67 -9.16
C ALA A 351 17.79 14.63 -8.46
N ALA A 352 17.90 14.48 -7.14
CA ALA A 352 17.05 13.58 -6.37
C ALA A 352 15.57 13.96 -6.45
N ILE A 353 14.68 13.02 -6.15
CA ILE A 353 13.24 13.30 -6.15
C ILE A 353 12.50 12.44 -5.14
N GLY A 354 11.56 13.07 -4.42
CA GLY A 354 10.70 12.41 -3.46
C GLY A 354 9.93 11.21 -4.05
N GLY A 355 9.92 10.13 -3.29
CA GLY A 355 9.18 8.90 -3.62
C GLY A 355 9.82 8.01 -4.68
N ARG A 356 11.08 8.23 -5.07
CA ARG A 356 11.79 7.33 -6.01
C ARG A 356 12.65 6.31 -5.31
N SER A 357 12.74 5.14 -5.91
CA SER A 357 13.69 4.05 -5.65
C SER A 357 14.76 4.02 -6.73
N SER A 358 15.81 3.20 -6.56
CA SER A 358 16.80 2.96 -7.61
C SER A 358 16.13 2.50 -8.91
N ARG A 359 15.11 1.64 -8.82
CA ARG A 359 14.27 1.20 -9.95
C ARG A 359 13.52 2.34 -10.62
N THR A 360 12.69 3.07 -9.88
CA THR A 360 11.78 4.07 -10.47
C THR A 360 12.52 5.31 -10.97
N PHE A 361 13.67 5.64 -10.36
CA PHE A 361 14.54 6.68 -10.92
C PHE A 361 15.11 6.27 -12.29
N PHE A 362 15.44 4.99 -12.48
CA PHE A 362 15.86 4.44 -13.77
C PHE A 362 14.71 4.47 -14.77
N THR A 363 13.58 3.84 -14.43
CA THR A 363 12.49 3.61 -15.41
C THR A 363 11.69 4.85 -15.78
N GLU A 364 11.75 5.92 -14.98
CA GLU A 364 11.20 7.23 -15.33
C GLU A 364 12.11 8.06 -16.25
N GLY A 365 13.26 7.52 -16.67
CA GLY A 365 14.19 8.21 -17.55
C GLY A 365 15.03 9.27 -16.85
N ARG A 366 15.09 9.28 -15.50
CA ARG A 366 15.75 10.36 -14.75
C ARG A 366 17.25 10.18 -14.70
N TRP A 367 17.69 8.93 -14.62
CA TRP A 367 19.10 8.62 -14.73
C TRP A 367 19.66 9.07 -16.08
N GLU A 368 18.95 8.82 -17.19
CA GLU A 368 19.37 9.27 -18.51
C GLU A 368 19.55 10.79 -18.58
N ARG A 369 18.72 11.57 -17.87
CA ARG A 369 18.85 13.04 -17.83
C ARG A 369 20.06 13.51 -17.04
N VAL A 370 20.41 12.84 -15.95
CA VAL A 370 21.66 13.10 -15.23
C VAL A 370 22.84 12.71 -16.12
N LEU A 371 22.79 11.52 -16.72
CA LEU A 371 23.83 10.99 -17.60
C LEU A 371 24.09 11.88 -18.82
N GLY A 372 23.05 12.51 -19.37
CA GLY A 372 23.14 13.46 -20.47
C GLY A 372 23.90 14.75 -20.10
N GLN A 373 23.95 15.10 -18.81
CA GLN A 373 24.67 16.29 -18.31
C GLN A 373 26.07 15.96 -17.80
N LEU A 374 26.37 14.70 -17.49
CA LEU A 374 27.67 14.29 -16.96
C LEU A 374 28.81 14.48 -17.96
N LYS A 375 29.92 15.02 -17.46
CA LYS A 375 31.20 15.14 -18.17
C LYS A 375 32.37 14.65 -17.30
N ALA A 376 33.52 14.46 -17.94
CA ALA A 376 34.73 14.03 -17.25
C ALA A 376 35.13 15.05 -16.15
N GLY A 377 35.47 14.54 -14.98
CA GLY A 377 35.79 15.36 -13.80
C GLY A 377 34.59 15.72 -12.92
N ASP A 378 33.36 15.38 -13.31
CA ASP A 378 32.19 15.52 -12.44
C ASP A 378 32.18 14.49 -11.30
N PHE A 379 31.31 14.73 -10.31
CA PHE A 379 31.10 13.87 -9.15
C PHE A 379 29.62 13.46 -9.08
N VAL A 380 29.34 12.21 -8.70
CA VAL A 380 27.98 11.73 -8.49
C VAL A 380 27.87 11.05 -7.13
N VAL A 381 27.00 11.57 -6.27
CA VAL A 381 26.61 10.91 -5.01
C VAL A 381 25.24 10.28 -5.21
N ILE A 382 25.15 8.96 -5.03
CA ILE A 382 23.94 8.17 -5.25
C ILE A 382 23.48 7.58 -3.91
N GLN A 383 22.26 7.90 -3.48
CA GLN A 383 21.66 7.38 -2.26
C GLN A 383 20.22 6.89 -2.50
N PHE A 384 20.05 5.56 -2.47
CA PHE A 384 18.74 4.89 -2.55
C PHE A 384 18.65 3.76 -1.53
N GLY A 385 17.44 3.31 -1.24
CA GLY A 385 17.17 2.22 -0.29
C GLY A 385 15.84 2.37 0.43
N HIS A 386 15.41 3.59 0.76
CA HIS A 386 14.13 3.80 1.46
C HIS A 386 12.98 3.17 0.67
N ASN A 387 12.85 3.55 -0.60
CA ASN A 387 11.75 3.15 -1.48
C ASN A 387 11.96 1.79 -2.18
N ASP A 388 13.11 1.15 -1.99
CA ASP A 388 13.55 0.00 -2.76
C ASP A 388 13.09 -1.34 -2.17
N GLY A 389 12.73 -1.36 -0.88
CA GLY A 389 12.22 -2.53 -0.20
C GLY A 389 10.76 -2.86 -0.55
N GLY A 390 10.28 -3.99 -0.03
CA GLY A 390 8.92 -4.49 -0.25
C GLY A 390 8.84 -5.58 -1.33
N ARG A 391 7.63 -6.08 -1.57
CA ARG A 391 7.35 -7.10 -2.58
C ARG A 391 7.05 -6.41 -3.92
N ILE A 392 7.66 -6.91 -4.99
CA ILE A 392 7.39 -6.49 -6.39
C ILE A 392 5.96 -6.89 -6.76
N GLY A 393 5.27 -6.02 -7.52
CA GLY A 393 3.85 -6.20 -7.87
C GLY A 393 2.86 -5.97 -6.72
N ASP A 394 3.32 -5.44 -5.58
CA ASP A 394 2.43 -4.98 -4.52
C ASP A 394 2.03 -3.52 -4.77
N PRO A 395 0.73 -3.22 -4.98
CA PRO A 395 0.27 -1.84 -5.19
C PRO A 395 0.60 -0.91 -4.02
N ALA A 396 0.71 -1.42 -2.78
CA ALA A 396 1.12 -0.64 -1.62
C ALA A 396 2.54 -0.06 -1.78
N ASN A 397 3.41 -0.77 -2.51
CA ASN A 397 4.78 -0.32 -2.80
C ASN A 397 4.86 0.66 -3.96
N LYS A 398 3.73 1.08 -4.55
CA LYS A 398 3.64 2.13 -5.60
C LYS A 398 4.60 1.90 -6.76
N ASN A 399 4.81 0.63 -7.15
CA ASN A 399 5.75 0.20 -8.19
C ASN A 399 7.24 0.55 -7.92
N ARG A 400 7.63 0.79 -6.66
CA ARG A 400 8.98 1.22 -6.30
C ARG A 400 9.92 0.08 -5.95
N ALA A 401 9.38 -1.03 -5.43
CA ALA A 401 10.19 -2.15 -4.95
C ALA A 401 11.13 -2.67 -6.05
N SER A 402 12.37 -2.94 -5.65
CA SER A 402 13.42 -3.57 -6.45
C SER A 402 13.71 -4.99 -5.92
N GLY A 403 14.37 -5.83 -6.71
CA GLY A 403 14.80 -7.15 -6.25
C GLY A 403 15.87 -7.04 -5.16
N ALA A 404 15.94 -8.00 -4.26
CA ALA A 404 16.98 -8.04 -3.24
C ALA A 404 18.35 -8.44 -3.83
N GLY A 405 19.43 -7.96 -3.23
CA GLY A 405 20.79 -8.38 -3.55
C GLY A 405 21.48 -7.57 -4.66
N VAL A 406 22.62 -8.12 -5.11
CA VAL A 406 23.47 -7.56 -6.18
C VAL A 406 23.44 -8.40 -7.47
N GLY A 407 22.68 -9.50 -7.47
CA GLY A 407 22.64 -10.45 -8.58
C GLY A 407 21.88 -9.95 -9.80
N PRO A 408 22.07 -10.58 -10.97
CA PRO A 408 21.44 -10.17 -12.23
C PRO A 408 19.97 -10.61 -12.37
N GLY A 409 19.42 -11.29 -11.36
CA GLY A 409 18.06 -11.84 -11.40
C GLY A 409 17.00 -10.76 -11.63
N THR A 410 15.95 -11.14 -12.34
CA THR A 410 14.81 -10.28 -12.62
C THR A 410 13.50 -10.90 -12.16
N VAL A 411 12.53 -10.05 -11.89
CA VAL A 411 11.13 -10.41 -11.59
C VAL A 411 10.24 -9.63 -12.55
N GLU A 412 9.30 -10.30 -13.22
CA GLU A 412 8.32 -9.60 -14.05
C GLU A 412 7.29 -8.88 -13.15
N ASP A 413 7.04 -7.61 -13.43
CA ASP A 413 6.02 -6.80 -12.77
C ASP A 413 5.06 -6.22 -13.82
N THR A 414 3.78 -6.09 -13.47
CA THR A 414 2.77 -5.48 -14.34
C THR A 414 2.43 -4.10 -13.80
N ARG A 415 2.76 -3.07 -14.58
CA ARG A 415 2.49 -1.68 -14.23
C ARG A 415 0.98 -1.39 -14.23
N PRO A 416 0.55 -0.30 -13.56
CA PRO A 416 -0.87 0.09 -13.56
C PRO A 416 -1.48 0.31 -14.95
N ASP A 417 -0.67 0.65 -15.95
CA ASP A 417 -1.09 0.81 -17.35
C ASP A 417 -1.17 -0.52 -18.14
N GLY A 418 -0.91 -1.66 -17.49
CA GLY A 418 -0.91 -2.99 -18.08
C GLY A 418 0.39 -3.38 -18.78
N SER A 419 1.38 -2.48 -18.88
CA SER A 419 2.68 -2.81 -19.43
C SER A 419 3.48 -3.70 -18.48
N LYS A 420 4.28 -4.61 -19.06
CA LYS A 420 5.15 -5.51 -18.30
C LYS A 420 6.56 -4.92 -18.20
N GLU A 421 7.17 -5.05 -17.03
CA GLU A 421 8.52 -4.59 -16.74
C GLU A 421 9.34 -5.73 -16.13
N GLN A 422 10.58 -5.89 -16.60
CA GLN A 422 11.57 -6.73 -15.92
C GLN A 422 12.25 -5.92 -14.82
N VAL A 423 11.94 -6.27 -13.57
CA VAL A 423 12.46 -5.60 -12.39
C VAL A 423 13.76 -6.24 -11.97
N HIS A 424 14.82 -5.46 -11.91
CA HIS A 424 16.14 -5.93 -11.50
C HIS A 424 16.36 -5.81 -9.98
N SER A 425 17.45 -6.40 -9.50
CA SER A 425 17.89 -6.20 -8.12
C SER A 425 18.35 -4.77 -7.85
N PHE A 426 18.31 -4.35 -6.58
CA PHE A 426 18.86 -3.08 -6.13
C PHE A 426 20.30 -2.89 -6.62
N GLY A 427 21.16 -3.90 -6.40
CA GLY A 427 22.56 -3.81 -6.78
C GLY A 427 22.76 -3.77 -8.29
N TRP A 428 21.88 -4.36 -9.09
CA TRP A 428 21.93 -4.22 -10.56
C TRP A 428 21.71 -2.76 -10.99
N TYR A 429 20.68 -2.08 -10.47
CA TYR A 429 20.43 -0.67 -10.80
C TYR A 429 21.59 0.22 -10.35
N MET A 430 22.09 0.00 -9.13
CA MET A 430 23.24 0.76 -8.61
C MET A 430 24.50 0.53 -9.44
N ALA A 431 24.78 -0.72 -9.85
CA ALA A 431 25.92 -1.05 -10.70
C ALA A 431 25.82 -0.40 -12.08
N ARG A 432 24.60 -0.32 -12.64
CA ARG A 432 24.36 0.38 -13.89
C ARG A 432 24.68 1.87 -13.77
N TYR A 433 24.23 2.53 -12.70
CA TYR A 433 24.55 3.93 -12.45
C TYR A 433 26.06 4.18 -12.30
N VAL A 434 26.76 3.32 -11.57
CA VAL A 434 28.22 3.41 -11.42
C VAL A 434 28.92 3.28 -12.77
N ALA A 435 28.58 2.25 -13.55
CA ALA A 435 29.19 1.99 -14.84
C ALA A 435 28.97 3.14 -15.82
N ASP A 436 27.74 3.64 -15.93
CA ASP A 436 27.37 4.73 -16.83
C ASP A 436 28.11 6.03 -16.47
N ALA A 437 28.16 6.40 -15.18
CA ALA A 437 28.85 7.61 -14.74
C ALA A 437 30.37 7.51 -14.90
N LYS A 438 30.96 6.35 -14.63
CA LYS A 438 32.39 6.13 -14.86
C LYS A 438 32.76 6.16 -16.33
N ALA A 439 31.90 5.66 -17.21
CA ALA A 439 32.09 5.78 -18.66
C ALA A 439 32.11 7.25 -19.13
N LYS A 440 31.48 8.16 -18.38
CA LYS A 440 31.57 9.62 -18.59
C LYS A 440 32.80 10.26 -17.93
N GLY A 441 33.64 9.49 -17.24
CA GLY A 441 34.81 10.00 -16.51
C GLY A 441 34.46 10.69 -15.20
N ALA A 442 33.29 10.42 -14.62
CA ALA A 442 32.89 10.96 -13.33
C ALA A 442 33.41 10.11 -12.16
N THR A 443 33.66 10.76 -11.02
CA THR A 443 33.93 10.09 -9.75
C THR A 443 32.61 9.76 -9.07
N VAL A 444 32.40 8.49 -8.71
CA VAL A 444 31.12 8.02 -8.16
C VAL A 444 31.26 7.67 -6.68
N VAL A 445 30.28 8.07 -5.89
CA VAL A 445 30.12 7.73 -4.47
C VAL A 445 28.74 7.10 -4.27
N ILE A 446 28.71 5.84 -3.81
CA ILE A 446 27.49 5.23 -3.30
C ILE A 446 27.37 5.54 -1.82
N ALA A 447 26.29 6.21 -1.43
CA ALA A 447 25.95 6.49 -0.04
C ALA A 447 24.85 5.53 0.43
N ALA A 448 25.06 4.85 1.57
CA ALA A 448 24.00 4.11 2.22
C ALA A 448 22.85 5.05 2.68
N PRO A 449 21.59 4.59 2.81
CA PRO A 449 20.50 5.47 3.24
C PRO A 449 20.71 6.04 4.65
N ILE A 450 20.21 7.25 4.93
CA ILE A 450 20.10 7.72 6.31
C ILE A 450 19.12 6.82 7.11
N PRO A 451 19.31 6.61 8.43
CA PRO A 451 18.45 5.73 9.20
C PRO A 451 17.07 6.36 9.49
N HIS A 452 16.04 5.52 9.64
CA HIS A 452 14.73 5.92 10.12
C HIS A 452 14.76 6.34 11.60
N ARG A 453 13.83 7.25 11.95
CA ARG A 453 13.61 7.74 13.32
C ARG A 453 13.41 6.59 14.33
N ASP A 454 12.66 5.57 13.94
CA ASP A 454 12.28 4.45 14.81
C ASP A 454 13.31 3.31 14.85
N LYS A 455 14.40 3.39 14.08
CA LYS A 455 15.37 2.29 13.94
C LYS A 455 16.75 2.58 14.50
N TRP A 456 17.25 3.81 14.35
CA TRP A 456 18.66 4.17 14.65
C TRP A 456 19.13 3.84 16.08
N GLN A 457 18.22 3.76 17.06
CA GLN A 457 18.57 3.45 18.44
C GLN A 457 18.88 1.97 18.66
N GLN A 458 18.10 1.08 18.05
CA GLN A 458 18.04 -0.34 18.42
C GLN A 458 18.79 -1.24 17.45
N GLU A 459 18.89 -0.82 16.19
CA GLU A 459 19.49 -1.64 15.14
C GLU A 459 20.27 -0.79 14.14
N ARG A 460 21.10 -1.45 13.33
CA ARG A 460 21.63 -0.86 12.11
C ARG A 460 20.53 -0.91 11.06
N ASP A 461 19.84 0.21 10.89
CA ASP A 461 18.90 0.35 9.78
C ASP A 461 19.62 0.11 8.44
N PHE A 462 18.89 -0.29 7.41
CA PHE A 462 19.41 -0.49 6.05
C PHE A 462 20.68 -1.35 5.91
N ALA A 463 20.99 -2.24 6.87
CA ALA A 463 22.21 -3.06 6.85
C ALA A 463 22.42 -3.77 5.49
N ASN A 464 21.37 -4.40 4.96
CA ASN A 464 21.42 -5.07 3.65
C ASN A 464 21.72 -4.11 2.49
N PHE A 465 21.10 -2.93 2.46
CA PHE A 465 21.34 -1.94 1.39
C PHE A 465 22.73 -1.33 1.48
N ALA A 466 23.24 -1.11 2.69
CA ALA A 466 24.61 -0.68 2.90
C ALA A 466 25.60 -1.75 2.41
N ASP A 467 25.35 -3.03 2.70
CA ASP A 467 26.19 -4.13 2.25
C ASP A 467 26.17 -4.31 0.73
N TRP A 468 24.99 -4.22 0.10
CA TRP A 468 24.87 -4.27 -1.37
C TRP A 468 25.53 -3.06 -2.02
N GLY A 469 25.35 -1.85 -1.47
CA GLY A 469 26.00 -0.63 -1.95
C GLY A 469 27.53 -0.72 -1.88
N ARG A 470 28.07 -1.28 -0.79
CA ARG A 470 29.51 -1.52 -0.63
C ARG A 470 30.05 -2.49 -1.68
N GLN A 471 29.36 -3.62 -1.87
CA GLN A 471 29.73 -4.62 -2.88
C GLN A 471 29.73 -4.03 -4.29
N VAL A 472 28.69 -3.26 -4.64
CA VAL A 472 28.61 -2.58 -5.95
C VAL A 472 29.71 -1.55 -6.11
N ALA A 473 29.99 -0.75 -5.07
CA ALA A 473 31.06 0.24 -5.12
C ALA A 473 32.43 -0.42 -5.34
N GLU A 474 32.74 -1.48 -4.60
CA GLU A 474 33.97 -2.24 -4.74
C GLU A 474 34.10 -2.84 -6.15
N ALA A 475 33.07 -3.56 -6.62
CA ALA A 475 33.07 -4.19 -7.94
C ALA A 475 33.15 -3.17 -9.09
N GLY A 476 32.50 -2.02 -8.94
CA GLY A 476 32.51 -0.93 -9.92
C GLY A 476 33.69 0.02 -9.78
N GLY A 477 34.55 -0.14 -8.76
CA GLY A 477 35.63 0.78 -8.39
C GLY A 477 35.16 2.19 -7.99
N ALA A 478 33.93 2.34 -7.52
CA ALA A 478 33.41 3.58 -6.95
C ALA A 478 33.77 3.69 -5.47
N HIS A 479 33.57 4.87 -4.89
CA HIS A 479 33.65 5.04 -3.44
C HIS A 479 32.37 4.58 -2.76
N PHE A 480 32.49 4.05 -1.54
CA PHE A 480 31.36 3.77 -0.65
C PHE A 480 31.43 4.68 0.57
N MET A 481 30.29 5.27 0.93
CA MET A 481 30.10 6.05 2.15
C MET A 481 28.98 5.41 2.98
N ASP A 482 29.33 4.90 4.15
CA ASP A 482 28.38 4.27 5.09
C ASP A 482 27.59 5.34 5.87
N LEU A 483 26.80 6.12 5.13
CA LEU A 483 26.06 7.26 5.68
C LEU A 483 25.03 6.83 6.72
N THR A 484 24.52 5.59 6.64
CA THR A 484 23.66 5.02 7.70
C THR A 484 24.38 5.05 9.05
N LEU A 485 25.63 4.59 9.11
CA LEU A 485 26.42 4.60 10.35
C LEU A 485 26.83 6.01 10.75
N LEU A 486 27.30 6.83 9.81
CA LEU A 486 27.71 8.21 10.09
C LEU A 486 26.58 9.04 10.73
N VAL A 487 25.35 8.88 10.23
CA VAL A 487 24.18 9.56 10.81
C VAL A 487 23.76 8.91 12.12
N THR A 488 23.76 7.58 12.22
CA THR A 488 23.41 6.86 13.46
C THR A 488 24.33 7.25 14.61
N GLU A 489 25.65 7.31 14.38
CA GLU A 489 26.63 7.72 15.38
C GLU A 489 26.44 9.20 15.77
N GLY A 490 26.17 10.05 14.79
CA GLY A 490 25.80 11.44 15.04
C GLY A 490 24.55 11.58 15.92
N TYR A 491 23.50 10.81 15.64
CA TYR A 491 22.26 10.77 16.43
C TYR A 491 22.51 10.27 17.85
N ARG A 492 23.33 9.23 18.02
CA ARG A 492 23.75 8.74 19.35
C ARG A 492 24.47 9.80 20.17
N ALA A 493 25.31 10.62 19.53
CA ALA A 493 26.05 11.67 20.22
C ALA A 493 25.16 12.80 20.77
N ILE A 494 24.05 13.12 20.10
CA ILE A 494 23.13 14.20 20.52
C ILE A 494 21.92 13.71 21.32
N GLY A 495 21.69 12.40 21.36
CA GLY A 495 20.66 11.75 22.17
C GLY A 495 19.24 11.82 21.59
N PRO A 496 18.35 10.90 22.02
CA PRO A 496 17.06 10.67 21.39
C PRO A 496 16.09 11.85 21.49
N GLY A 497 16.10 12.58 22.60
CA GLY A 497 15.23 13.75 22.77
C GLY A 497 15.50 14.84 21.72
N LYS A 498 16.76 15.03 21.32
CA LYS A 498 17.10 15.99 20.25
C LYS A 498 16.80 15.43 18.87
N VAL A 499 17.16 14.17 18.62
CA VAL A 499 16.90 13.49 17.34
C VAL A 499 15.41 13.45 17.02
N ASP A 500 14.55 13.27 18.02
CA ASP A 500 13.10 13.28 17.82
C ASP A 500 12.58 14.60 17.25
N THR A 501 13.24 15.72 17.53
CA THR A 501 12.90 17.04 16.97
C THR A 501 13.33 17.21 15.51
N PHE A 502 14.13 16.31 14.95
CA PHE A 502 14.67 16.43 13.59
C PHE A 502 13.74 15.92 12.50
N PHE A 503 12.63 15.27 12.85
CA PHE A 503 11.71 14.68 11.90
C PHE A 503 10.44 15.52 11.74
N SER A 504 9.97 15.61 10.50
CA SER A 504 8.71 16.24 10.09
C SER A 504 7.54 15.26 10.06
N ASP A 505 7.84 13.96 10.14
CA ASP A 505 6.86 12.88 10.23
C ASP A 505 7.27 11.84 11.27
N ALA A 506 6.48 10.77 11.38
CA ALA A 506 6.69 9.75 12.40
C ALA A 506 7.95 8.88 12.19
N ARG A 507 8.58 8.88 10.99
CA ARG A 507 9.50 7.80 10.61
C ARG A 507 10.70 8.21 9.75
N THR A 508 10.50 8.97 8.68
CA THR A 508 11.49 9.04 7.58
C THR A 508 11.96 10.46 7.30
N HIS A 509 11.05 11.43 7.17
CA HIS A 509 11.42 12.72 6.62
C HIS A 509 11.94 13.67 7.69
N THR A 510 13.15 14.18 7.50
CA THR A 510 13.69 15.24 8.33
C THR A 510 13.04 16.58 8.04
N ASN A 511 12.96 17.44 9.05
CA ASN A 511 12.68 18.87 8.88
C ASN A 511 13.99 19.63 8.56
N LEU A 512 13.95 20.97 8.62
CA LEU A 512 15.12 21.82 8.35
C LEU A 512 16.35 21.44 9.19
N GLU A 513 16.18 21.31 10.51
CA GLU A 513 17.28 21.06 11.44
C GLU A 513 17.89 19.67 11.20
N GLY A 514 17.05 18.66 11.02
CA GLY A 514 17.48 17.31 10.69
C GLY A 514 18.21 17.22 9.35
N ALA A 515 17.72 17.92 8.33
CA ALA A 515 18.34 17.96 7.00
C ALA A 515 19.73 18.62 7.05
N GLU A 516 19.88 19.72 7.80
CA GLU A 516 21.18 20.36 8.02
C GLU A 516 22.14 19.48 8.81
N PHE A 517 21.64 18.75 9.81
CA PHE A 517 22.43 17.78 10.55
C PHE A 517 22.97 16.68 9.62
N ASN A 518 22.10 16.08 8.81
CA ASN A 518 22.47 15.03 7.87
C ASN A 518 23.42 15.55 6.79
N ALA A 519 23.23 16.77 6.28
CA ALA A 519 24.14 17.38 5.32
C ALA A 519 25.57 17.53 5.89
N ARG A 520 25.72 17.88 7.18
CA ARG A 520 27.04 17.90 7.83
C ARG A 520 27.68 16.51 7.89
N ARG A 521 26.90 15.46 8.17
CA ARG A 521 27.40 14.07 8.18
C ARG A 521 27.82 13.61 6.79
N VAL A 522 27.09 14.01 5.75
CA VAL A 522 27.50 13.77 4.35
C VAL A 522 28.83 14.45 4.05
N VAL A 523 29.00 15.73 4.40
CA VAL A 523 30.27 16.45 4.18
C VAL A 523 31.44 15.78 4.89
N ALA A 524 31.27 15.37 6.15
CA ALA A 524 32.28 14.61 6.89
C ALA A 524 32.63 13.29 6.17
N GLY A 525 31.62 12.55 5.71
CA GLY A 525 31.83 11.31 4.96
C GLY A 525 32.54 11.52 3.63
N LEU A 526 32.22 12.59 2.88
CA LEU A 526 32.90 12.94 1.63
C LEU A 526 34.38 13.30 1.85
N LYS A 527 34.71 13.99 2.96
CA LYS A 527 36.11 14.29 3.33
C LYS A 527 36.90 13.04 3.71
N ALA A 528 36.23 12.05 4.30
CA ALA A 528 36.84 10.79 4.73
C ALA A 528 37.06 9.78 3.58
N LEU A 529 36.57 10.07 2.36
CA LEU A 529 36.77 9.18 1.23
C LEU A 529 38.26 9.02 0.88
N PRO A 530 38.71 7.82 0.48
CA PRO A 530 40.08 7.59 0.05
C PRO A 530 40.50 8.56 -1.05
N GLY A 531 41.63 9.24 -0.87
CA GLY A 531 42.16 10.23 -1.81
C GLY A 531 41.51 11.62 -1.73
N ASN A 532 40.51 11.82 -0.87
CA ASN A 532 39.78 13.08 -0.67
C ASN A 532 39.41 13.79 -1.98
N PRO A 533 38.66 13.12 -2.88
CA PRO A 533 38.45 13.60 -4.24
C PRO A 533 37.72 14.94 -4.34
N LEU A 534 36.94 15.32 -3.30
CA LEU A 534 36.25 16.60 -3.23
C LEU A 534 36.99 17.68 -2.41
N GLY A 535 38.18 17.37 -1.87
CA GLY A 535 38.89 18.20 -0.90
C GLY A 535 39.12 19.65 -1.32
N SER A 536 39.48 19.87 -2.58
CA SER A 536 39.78 21.21 -3.13
C SER A 536 38.54 22.07 -3.43
N TYR A 537 37.35 21.48 -3.37
CA TYR A 537 36.06 22.10 -3.72
C TYR A 537 35.24 22.53 -2.52
N PHE A 538 35.65 22.19 -1.29
CA PHE A 538 34.97 22.67 -0.09
C PHE A 538 35.16 24.18 0.09
N SER A 539 34.09 24.85 0.52
CA SER A 539 34.13 26.22 1.03
C SER A 539 34.77 26.24 2.43
N ASP A 540 35.02 27.43 2.99
CA ASP A 540 35.47 27.58 4.39
C ASP A 540 34.51 26.88 5.38
N LYS A 541 33.20 26.94 5.12
CA LYS A 541 32.19 26.23 5.92
C LYS A 541 32.35 24.72 5.82
N GLY A 542 32.62 24.18 4.63
CA GLY A 542 32.86 22.75 4.41
C GLY A 542 34.18 22.29 5.02
N ALA A 543 35.23 23.11 4.88
CA ALA A 543 36.55 22.83 5.46
C ALA A 543 36.48 22.68 6.98
N GLY A 544 35.65 23.49 7.66
CA GLY A 544 35.45 23.45 9.11
C GLY A 544 34.65 22.25 9.65
N ILE A 545 34.04 21.41 8.80
CA ILE A 545 33.37 20.19 9.25
C ILE A 545 34.40 19.12 9.56
N GLN A 546 34.40 18.58 10.78
CA GLN A 546 35.24 17.45 11.19
C GLN A 546 34.61 16.10 10.85
#